data_AF-A0A7W9DMX5-F1
#
_entry.id   AF-A0A7W9DMX5-F1
#
_cell.length_a   1.000
_cell.length_b   1.000
_cell.length_c   1.000
_cell.angle_alpha   90.00
_cell.angle_beta   90.00
_cell.angle_gamma   90.00
#
_symmetry.space_group_name_H-M   'P 1'
#
loop_
_entity.id
_entity.type
_entity.pdbx_description
1 polymer ?
#
loop_
_entity_poly.entity_id
_entity_poly.type
_entity_poly.pdbx_seq_one_letter_code
_entity_poly.pdbx_strand_id
1 'polypeptide(L)'
;MYADPPAPKPLQPGETPPASTSDPLGLDGQATSWRFNPEYQKLVDLWQQALPLLEGLTGSLDKAYQMARSRDVWDAPVAERYVQDMGEWRTRLGMYRQAVLTAISDQAADTPRWVPVASSAPHAYN
;
A
#
# COMPACT_ATOMS: atom_id res chain seq x y z
N MET A 1 17.63 -6.41 -6.28
CA MET A 1 16.73 -5.99 -5.18
C MET A 1 15.39 -5.73 -5.81
N TYR A 2 14.32 -6.35 -5.33
CA TYR A 2 12.98 -6.09 -5.83
C TYR A 2 12.62 -4.65 -5.48
N ALA A 3 12.15 -3.88 -6.46
CA ALA A 3 11.76 -2.50 -6.23
C ALA A 3 10.32 -2.49 -5.69
N ASP A 4 10.12 -1.77 -4.59
CA ASP A 4 8.77 -1.55 -4.06
C ASP A 4 7.97 -0.70 -5.07
N PRO A 5 6.66 -0.97 -5.24
CA PRO A 5 5.78 -0.15 -6.07
C PRO A 5 5.55 1.23 -5.46
N PRO A 6 4.97 2.19 -6.21
CA PRO A 6 4.60 3.48 -5.64
C PRO A 6 3.53 3.34 -4.55
N ALA A 7 3.69 4.08 -3.46
CA ALA A 7 2.71 4.12 -2.38
C ALA A 7 1.40 4.82 -2.80
N PRO A 8 0.22 4.37 -2.29
CA PRO A 8 -1.02 5.12 -2.39
C PRO A 8 -0.87 6.54 -1.83
N LYS A 9 -1.46 7.54 -2.51
CA LYS A 9 -1.28 8.95 -2.17
C LYS A 9 -2.30 9.40 -1.12
N PRO A 10 -1.87 9.73 0.12
CA PRO A 10 -2.79 10.26 1.13
C PRO A 10 -3.38 11.59 0.68
N LEU A 11 -4.56 11.93 1.20
CA LEU A 11 -5.18 13.24 1.01
C LEU A 11 -4.23 14.33 1.51
N GLN A 12 -3.84 15.25 0.63
CA GLN A 12 -3.00 16.38 1.01
C GLN A 12 -3.83 17.54 1.57
N PRO A 13 -3.29 18.35 2.50
CA PRO A 13 -3.95 19.58 2.94
C PRO A 13 -4.23 20.51 1.75
N GLY A 14 -5.48 20.93 1.58
CA GLY A 14 -5.91 21.78 0.47
C GLY A 14 -6.10 21.06 -0.86
N GLU A 15 -5.96 19.73 -0.90
CA GLU A 15 -6.30 18.95 -2.09
C GLU A 15 -7.82 18.95 -2.31
N THR A 16 -8.22 19.37 -3.51
CA THR A 16 -9.63 19.40 -3.92
C THR A 16 -9.94 18.27 -4.89
N PRO A 17 -11.20 17.83 -4.99
CA PRO A 17 -11.63 16.92 -6.07
C PRO A 17 -11.24 17.49 -7.43
N PRO A 18 -11.06 16.63 -8.46
CA PRO A 18 -10.89 17.10 -9.82
C PRO A 18 -12.02 18.08 -10.15
N ALA A 19 -11.67 19.21 -10.75
CA ALA A 19 -12.62 20.28 -11.04
C ALA A 19 -13.84 19.68 -11.73
N SER A 20 -15.02 19.86 -11.14
CA SER A 20 -16.27 19.50 -11.77
C SER A 20 -16.24 20.16 -13.15
N THR A 21 -16.10 19.37 -14.22
CA THR A 21 -16.53 19.81 -15.54
C THR A 21 -17.98 20.19 -15.34
N SER A 22 -18.24 21.48 -15.19
CA SER A 22 -19.56 22.08 -15.25
C SER A 22 -20.17 21.53 -16.53
N ASP A 23 -21.04 20.54 -16.42
CA ASP A 23 -21.82 20.08 -17.54
C ASP A 23 -22.68 21.28 -17.96
N PRO A 24 -22.42 21.93 -19.10
CA PRO A 24 -23.15 23.13 -19.48
C PRO A 24 -24.61 22.82 -19.85
N LEU A 25 -24.99 21.53 -19.85
CA LEU A 25 -26.28 21.02 -20.32
C LEU A 25 -27.01 20.13 -19.28
N GLY A 26 -26.52 20.07 -18.04
CA GLY A 26 -27.22 19.39 -16.94
C GLY A 26 -28.48 20.15 -16.52
N LEU A 27 -29.62 19.76 -17.08
CA LEU A 27 -30.96 20.06 -16.58
C LEU A 27 -31.12 19.48 -15.17
N ASP A 28 -30.62 20.21 -14.18
CA ASP A 28 -30.95 20.20 -12.75
C ASP A 28 -29.69 20.69 -12.01
N GLY A 29 -29.65 22.01 -11.72
CA GLY A 29 -28.48 22.72 -11.19
C GLY A 29 -28.05 22.36 -9.77
N GLN A 30 -27.93 21.06 -9.44
CA GLN A 30 -27.32 20.58 -8.22
C GLN A 30 -25.83 20.43 -8.42
N ALA A 31 -25.05 21.26 -7.72
CA ALA A 31 -23.61 21.08 -7.62
C ALA A 31 -23.29 19.70 -7.03
N THR A 32 -22.66 18.82 -7.80
CA THR A 32 -22.15 17.54 -7.31
C THR A 32 -21.13 17.80 -6.20
N SER A 33 -21.50 17.46 -4.96
CA SER A 33 -20.57 17.47 -3.84
C SER A 33 -19.68 16.24 -3.91
N TRP A 34 -18.39 16.40 -3.64
CA TRP A 34 -17.40 15.32 -3.66
C TRP A 34 -16.83 15.10 -2.26
N ARG A 35 -16.51 13.85 -1.96
CA ARG A 35 -15.72 13.49 -0.77
C ARG A 35 -14.54 12.62 -1.15
N PHE A 36 -13.49 12.67 -0.34
CA PHE A 36 -12.40 11.71 -0.47
C PHE A 36 -12.93 10.30 -0.20
N ASN A 37 -12.53 9.34 -1.02
CA ASN A 37 -13.06 7.98 -0.97
C ASN A 37 -12.59 7.26 0.30
N PRO A 38 -13.51 6.86 1.21
CA PRO A 38 -13.14 6.12 2.41
C PRO A 38 -12.48 4.77 2.11
N GLU A 39 -12.85 4.11 1.01
CA GLU A 39 -12.25 2.83 0.61
C GLU A 39 -10.80 3.04 0.13
N TYR A 40 -10.52 4.15 -0.55
CA TYR A 40 -9.14 4.52 -0.90
C TYR A 40 -8.32 4.82 0.36
N GLN A 41 -8.89 5.53 1.34
CA GLN A 41 -8.20 5.84 2.59
C GLN A 41 -7.78 4.58 3.34
N LYS A 42 -8.62 3.53 3.36
CA LYS A 42 -8.24 2.23 3.97
C LYS A 42 -6.99 1.63 3.32
N LEU A 43 -6.81 1.80 2.01
CA LEU A 43 -5.61 1.31 1.30
C LEU A 43 -4.36 2.10 1.66
N VAL A 44 -4.49 3.42 1.83
CA VAL A 44 -3.42 4.28 2.35
C VAL A 44 -3.02 3.83 3.76
N ASP A 45 -3.99 3.63 4.65
CA ASP A 45 -3.74 3.22 6.02
C ASP A 45 -3.12 1.81 6.08
N LEU A 46 -3.57 0.90 5.23
CA LEU A 46 -3.02 -0.45 5.11
C LEU A 46 -1.55 -0.40 4.65
N TRP A 47 -1.23 0.41 3.65
CA TRP A 47 0.16 0.60 3.20
C TRP A 47 1.05 1.10 4.35
N GLN A 48 0.60 2.14 5.06
CA GLN A 48 1.35 2.77 6.16
C GLN A 48 1.61 1.79 7.31
N GLN A 49 0.70 0.85 7.55
CA GLN A 49 0.87 -0.19 8.56
C GLN A 49 1.74 -1.36 8.07
N ALA A 50 1.53 -1.82 6.83
CA ALA A 50 2.20 -3.01 6.30
C ALA A 50 3.69 -2.76 6.01
N LEU A 51 4.03 -1.61 5.43
CA LEU A 51 5.40 -1.28 5.04
C LEU A 51 6.42 -1.44 6.18
N PRO A 52 6.28 -0.78 7.35
CA PRO A 52 7.26 -0.90 8.43
C PRO A 52 7.35 -2.31 9.01
N LEU A 53 6.24 -3.06 9.03
CA LEU A 53 6.24 -4.46 9.48
C LEU A 53 7.07 -5.35 8.54
N LEU A 54 6.88 -5.18 7.22
CA LEU A 54 7.64 -5.92 6.21
C LEU A 54 9.12 -5.50 6.18
N GLU A 55 9.42 -4.23 6.45
CA GLU A 55 10.80 -3.74 6.63
C GLU A 55 11.46 -4.38 7.84
N GLY A 56 10.77 -4.40 8.99
CA GLY A 56 11.26 -5.01 10.21
C GLY A 56 11.55 -6.51 10.05
N LEU A 57 10.65 -7.24 9.39
CA LEU A 57 10.84 -8.67 9.09
C LEU A 57 12.06 -8.89 8.18
N THR A 58 12.16 -8.12 7.09
CA THR A 58 13.27 -8.22 6.15
C THR A 58 14.61 -7.90 6.81
N GLY A 59 14.66 -6.84 7.62
CA GLY A 59 15.86 -6.44 8.35
C GLY A 59 16.28 -7.45 9.41
N SER A 60 15.32 -8.06 10.11
CA SER A 60 15.60 -9.09 11.11
C SER A 60 16.25 -10.33 10.47
N LEU A 61 15.72 -10.76 9.32
CA LEU A 61 16.27 -11.90 8.59
C LEU A 61 17.62 -11.58 7.94
N ASP A 62 17.82 -10.36 7.43
CA ASP A 62 19.13 -9.92 6.95
C ASP A 62 20.18 -9.98 8.07
N LYS A 63 19.86 -9.43 9.25
CA LYS A 63 20.76 -9.46 10.41
C LYS A 63 21.14 -10.90 10.79
N ALA A 64 20.16 -11.79 10.89
CA ALA A 64 20.40 -13.20 11.19
C ALA A 64 21.29 -13.87 10.13
N TYR A 65 21.03 -13.57 8.86
CA TYR A 65 21.85 -14.06 7.74
C TYR A 65 23.29 -13.56 7.81
N GLN A 66 23.52 -12.27 8.09
CA GLN A 66 24.89 -11.73 8.23
C GLN A 66 25.65 -12.40 9.36
N MET A 67 24.99 -12.61 10.51
CA MET A 67 25.60 -13.33 11.63
C MET A 67 25.95 -14.77 11.25
N ALA A 68 25.02 -15.47 10.60
CA ALA A 68 25.23 -16.85 10.17
C ALA A 68 26.34 -17.00 9.12
N ARG A 69 26.71 -15.95 8.37
CA ARG A 69 27.85 -16.02 7.45
C ARG A 69 29.21 -15.95 8.14
N SER A 70 29.26 -15.56 9.41
CA SER A 70 30.51 -15.56 10.16
C SER A 70 30.94 -16.98 10.50
N ARG A 71 32.22 -17.28 10.29
CA ARG A 71 32.83 -18.54 10.72
C ARG A 71 32.92 -18.65 12.25
N ASP A 72 32.79 -17.54 12.97
CA ASP A 72 32.76 -17.54 14.44
C ASP A 72 31.44 -18.12 14.99
N VAL A 73 30.39 -18.17 14.17
CA VAL A 73 29.08 -18.69 14.58
C VAL A 73 28.95 -20.20 14.36
N TRP A 74 29.73 -20.76 13.43
CA TRP A 74 29.64 -22.19 13.09
C TRP A 74 31.00 -22.85 13.07
N ASP A 75 31.13 -23.94 13.83
CA ASP A 75 32.38 -24.69 14.00
C ASP A 75 32.57 -25.79 12.93
N ALA A 76 31.75 -25.84 11.86
CA ALA A 76 31.69 -27.00 10.96
C ALA A 76 31.30 -26.70 9.49
N PRO A 77 31.68 -27.57 8.52
CA PRO A 77 31.30 -27.49 7.11
C PRO A 77 29.78 -27.53 6.84
N VAL A 78 28.99 -28.05 7.79
CA VAL A 78 27.51 -28.12 7.70
C VAL A 78 26.87 -26.71 7.68
N ALA A 79 27.61 -25.68 8.10
CA ALA A 79 27.17 -24.29 8.12
C ALA A 79 26.73 -23.76 6.74
N GLU A 80 27.40 -24.18 5.67
CA GLU A 80 27.13 -23.66 4.32
C GLU A 80 25.70 -23.93 3.87
N ARG A 81 25.20 -25.14 4.15
CA ARG A 81 23.81 -25.52 3.84
C ARG A 81 22.80 -24.64 4.58
N TYR A 82 23.01 -24.41 5.87
CA TYR A 82 22.08 -23.60 6.66
C TYR A 82 22.12 -22.12 6.27
N VAL A 83 23.30 -21.60 5.95
CA VAL A 83 23.46 -20.25 5.41
C VAL A 83 22.74 -20.12 4.06
N GLN A 84 22.85 -21.14 3.19
CA GLN A 84 22.11 -21.19 1.93
C GLN A 84 20.59 -21.16 2.18
N ASP A 85 20.07 -22.01 3.06
CA ASP A 85 18.65 -22.06 3.41
C ASP A 85 18.16 -20.68 3.91
N MET A 86 18.94 -19.99 4.76
CA MET A 86 18.63 -18.63 5.21
C MET A 86 18.61 -17.62 4.06
N GLY A 87 19.50 -17.76 3.08
CA GLY A 87 19.51 -16.94 1.87
C GLY A 87 18.27 -17.16 0.99
N GLU A 88 17.80 -18.40 0.90
CA GLU A 88 16.55 -18.73 0.21
C GLU A 88 15.34 -18.11 0.92
N TRP A 89 15.26 -18.23 2.25
CA TRP A 89 14.21 -17.58 3.03
C TRP A 89 14.23 -16.06 2.89
N ARG A 90 15.43 -15.44 2.87
CA ARG A 90 15.58 -14.01 2.60
C ARG A 90 14.99 -13.62 1.24
N THR A 91 15.27 -14.42 0.23
CA THR A 91 14.76 -14.19 -1.13
C THR A 91 13.23 -14.31 -1.17
N ARG A 92 12.67 -15.37 -0.56
CA ARG A 92 11.22 -15.57 -0.45
C ARG A 92 10.53 -14.43 0.31
N LEU A 93 11.14 -13.94 1.39
CA LEU A 93 10.61 -12.80 2.14
C LEU A 93 10.62 -11.51 1.33
N GLY A 94 11.66 -11.28 0.52
CA GLY A 94 11.72 -10.16 -0.42
C GLY A 94 10.60 -10.22 -1.47
N MET A 95 10.35 -11.40 -2.03
CA MET A 95 9.23 -11.62 -2.96
C MET A 95 7.87 -11.41 -2.28
N TYR A 96 7.72 -11.90 -1.04
CA TYR A 96 6.49 -11.72 -0.26
C TYR A 96 6.20 -10.24 0.00
N ARG A 97 7.22 -9.47 0.43
CA ARG A 97 7.11 -8.00 0.58
C ARG A 97 6.61 -7.36 -0.70
N GLN A 98 7.28 -7.64 -1.82
CA GLN A 98 6.92 -7.07 -3.11
C GLN A 98 5.47 -7.41 -3.47
N ALA A 99 5.07 -8.67 -3.36
CA ALA A 99 3.71 -9.12 -3.70
C ALA A 99 2.64 -8.40 -2.87
N VAL A 100 2.85 -8.24 -1.56
CA VAL A 100 1.91 -7.53 -0.68
C VAL A 100 1.80 -6.05 -1.07
N LEU A 101 2.93 -5.37 -1.25
CA LEU A 101 2.92 -3.94 -1.61
C LEU A 101 2.33 -3.72 -3.01
N THR A 102 2.60 -4.61 -3.97
CA THR A 102 2.01 -4.57 -5.31
C THR A 102 0.49 -4.70 -5.23
N ALA A 103 -0.03 -5.67 -4.48
CA ALA A 103 -1.47 -5.83 -4.34
C ALA A 103 -2.17 -4.58 -3.78
N ILE A 104 -1.57 -3.91 -2.80
CA ILE A 104 -2.11 -2.66 -2.25
C ILE A 104 -2.04 -1.52 -3.28
N SER A 105 -0.91 -1.38 -3.97
CA SER A 105 -0.69 -0.36 -5.00
C SER A 105 -1.67 -0.52 -6.17
N ASP A 106 -1.84 -1.74 -6.68
CA ASP A 106 -2.71 -2.04 -7.80
C ASP A 106 -4.18 -1.76 -7.43
N GLN A 107 -4.62 -2.24 -6.26
CA GLN A 107 -5.95 -1.95 -5.76
C GLN A 107 -6.18 -0.44 -5.58
N ALA A 108 -5.17 0.32 -5.14
CA ALA A 108 -5.27 1.76 -5.03
C ALA A 108 -5.32 2.45 -6.40
N ALA A 109 -4.61 1.94 -7.41
CA ALA A 109 -4.68 2.44 -8.77
C ALA A 109 -6.08 2.25 -9.39
N ASP A 110 -6.73 1.14 -9.08
CA ASP A 110 -8.09 0.82 -9.55
C ASP A 110 -9.20 1.49 -8.72
N THR A 111 -8.85 2.13 -7.60
CA THR A 111 -9.82 2.77 -6.70
C THR A 111 -9.82 4.28 -6.90
N PRO A 112 -10.97 4.91 -7.24
CA PRO A 112 -11.03 6.36 -7.39
C PRO A 112 -10.77 7.06 -6.04
N ARG A 113 -9.96 8.13 -6.06
CA ARG A 113 -9.63 8.92 -4.85
C ARG A 113 -10.80 9.78 -4.36
N TRP A 114 -11.72 10.13 -5.25
CA TRP A 114 -12.88 10.97 -4.97
C TRP A 114 -14.16 10.28 -5.42
N VAL A 115 -15.21 10.37 -4.60
CA VAL A 115 -16.53 9.83 -4.91
C VAL A 115 -17.60 10.90 -4.70
N PRO A 116 -18.66 10.94 -5.52
CA PRO A 116 -19.76 11.88 -5.34
C PRO A 116 -20.50 11.58 -4.02
N VAL A 117 -20.91 12.63 -3.33
CA VAL A 117 -21.83 12.56 -2.20
C VAL A 117 -23.23 12.66 -2.78
N ALA A 118 -24.04 11.60 -2.62
CA ALA A 118 -25.45 11.68 -3.01
C ALA A 118 -26.13 12.79 -2.18
N SER A 119 -26.68 13.80 -2.85
CA SER A 119 -27.55 14.78 -2.23
C SER A 119 -28.84 14.07 -1.80
N SER A 120 -28.96 13.74 -0.53
CA SER A 120 -30.25 13.38 0.06
C SER A 120 -31.07 14.67 0.16
N ALA A 121 -31.73 15.05 -0.93
CA ALA A 121 -32.78 16.05 -0.84
C ALA A 121 -33.88 15.46 0.07
N PRO A 122 -34.28 16.12 1.17
CA PRO A 122 -35.41 15.66 1.96
C PRO A 122 -36.64 15.67 1.05
N HIS A 123 -37.20 14.49 0.77
CA HIS A 123 -38.47 14.38 0.07
C HIS A 123 -39.53 15.11 0.90
N ALA A 124 -39.86 16.33 0.51
CA ALA A 124 -41.07 17.00 0.99
C ALA A 124 -42.26 16.23 0.42
N TYR A 125 -42.84 15.35 1.23
CA TYR A 125 -44.17 14.80 0.98
C TYR A 125 -45.19 15.94 1.21
N ASN A 126 -45.93 16.29 0.16
CA ASN A 126 -47.22 16.99 0.24
C ASN A 126 -48.35 15.96 0.39
#